data_AF-A0A645C4I1-F1
#
_entry.id   AF-A0A645C4I1-F1
#
_cell.length_a   1.000
_cell.length_b   1.000
_cell.length_c   1.000
_cell.angle_alpha   90.00
_cell.angle_beta   90.00
_cell.angle_gamma   90.00
#
_symmetry.space_group_name_H-M   'P 1'
#
loop_
_entity.id
_entity.type
_entity.pdbx_description
1 polymer ?
#
loop_
_entity_poly.entity_id
_entity_poly.type
_entity_poly.pdbx_seq_one_letter_code
_entity_poly.pdbx_strand_id
1 'polypeptide(L)'
;MNNKLKIILPVILVSSAAFIIFQIKNNSNNNQQTNTNTPKSNKLTSTDQITSNQIFQQLSVLPNRCRGCGKCVRIDPTHFEMQGRVAVVVSSQNLNSSNLKLAINNCPVQAIVLE
;
A
#
# COMPACT_ATOMS: atom_id res chain seq x y z
N MET A 1 13.65 -50.52 10.29
CA MET A 1 12.83 -50.97 9.15
C MET A 1 12.33 -49.74 8.44
N ASN A 2 12.71 -49.62 7.18
CA ASN A 2 12.79 -48.37 6.44
C ASN A 2 11.71 -48.39 5.38
N ASN A 3 10.66 -47.58 5.50
CA ASN A 3 9.69 -47.43 4.40
C ASN A 3 9.70 -45.97 3.95
N LYS A 4 10.68 -45.65 3.08
CA LYS A 4 10.70 -44.42 2.28
C LYS A 4 9.63 -44.56 1.20
N LEU A 5 8.44 -44.04 1.44
CA LEU A 5 7.41 -43.93 0.41
C LEU A 5 7.72 -42.72 -0.47
N LYS A 6 8.45 -42.96 -1.56
CA LYS A 6 8.70 -41.97 -2.62
C LYS A 6 7.47 -41.89 -3.50
N ILE A 7 6.60 -40.93 -3.24
CA ILE A 7 5.49 -40.58 -4.14
C ILE A 7 6.00 -39.48 -5.07
N ILE A 8 6.41 -39.90 -6.27
CA ILE A 8 6.68 -39.04 -7.41
C ILE A 8 5.33 -38.81 -8.08
N LEU A 9 4.81 -37.58 -8.05
CA LEU A 9 3.68 -37.18 -8.89
C LEU A 9 4.14 -36.21 -9.99
N PRO A 10 3.51 -36.28 -11.17
CA PRO A 10 4.04 -35.75 -12.41
C PRO A 10 3.98 -34.22 -12.46
N VAL A 11 5.03 -33.66 -13.06
CA VAL A 11 5.12 -32.27 -13.52
C VAL A 11 3.94 -31.98 -14.45
N ILE A 12 2.99 -31.18 -13.98
CA ILE A 12 1.94 -30.63 -14.83
C ILE A 12 2.53 -29.42 -15.55
N LEU A 13 3.05 -29.65 -16.76
CA LEU A 13 3.33 -28.58 -17.72
C LEU A 13 1.99 -28.04 -18.25
N VAL A 14 1.42 -27.04 -17.57
CA VAL A 14 0.36 -26.22 -18.18
C VAL A 14 1.04 -25.22 -19.11
N SER A 15 1.36 -25.70 -20.30
CA SER A 15 1.61 -24.85 -21.46
C SER A 15 0.25 -24.59 -22.12
N SER A 16 -0.33 -23.42 -21.90
CA SER A 16 -1.46 -22.94 -22.70
C SER A 16 -1.45 -21.42 -22.69
N ALA A 17 -1.06 -20.86 -23.82
CA ALA A 17 -1.08 -19.44 -24.11
C ALA A 17 -2.50 -18.86 -23.90
N ALA A 18 -2.58 -17.75 -23.17
CA ALA A 18 -3.74 -16.85 -23.20
C ALA A 18 -3.22 -15.40 -23.15
N PHE A 19 -2.55 -14.98 -24.23
CA PHE A 19 -2.38 -13.56 -24.53
C PHE A 19 -3.72 -13.03 -25.05
N ILE A 20 -4.58 -12.58 -24.15
CA ILE A 20 -5.70 -11.71 -24.49
C ILE A 20 -5.15 -10.28 -24.53
N ILE A 21 -4.67 -9.84 -25.70
CA ILE A 21 -4.45 -8.42 -25.96
C ILE A 21 -5.82 -7.82 -26.30
N PHE A 22 -6.55 -7.38 -25.28
CA PHE A 22 -7.75 -6.57 -25.48
C PHE A 22 -7.34 -5.09 -25.60
N GLN A 23 -7.58 -4.54 -26.79
CA GLN A 23 -7.39 -3.15 -27.16
C GLN A 23 -8.36 -2.23 -26.40
N ILE A 24 -7.86 -1.18 -25.74
CA ILE A 24 -8.66 0.02 -25.47
C ILE A 24 -7.96 1.24 -26.08
N LYS A 25 -8.41 1.55 -27.29
CA LYS A 25 -8.26 2.85 -27.94
C LYS A 25 -9.23 3.82 -27.27
N ASN A 26 -8.71 4.71 -26.42
CA ASN A 26 -9.44 5.91 -26.01
C ASN A 26 -8.82 7.13 -26.69
N ASN A 27 -9.48 7.56 -27.77
CA ASN A 27 -9.30 8.87 -28.37
C ASN A 27 -10.13 9.87 -27.57
N SER A 28 -9.49 10.62 -26.67
CA SER A 28 -10.08 11.80 -26.06
C SER A 28 -9.29 13.02 -26.51
N ASN A 29 -9.73 13.59 -27.64
CA ASN A 29 -9.44 14.99 -27.96
C ASN A 29 -10.20 15.86 -26.96
N ASN A 30 -9.49 16.59 -26.10
CA ASN A 30 -9.48 18.07 -26.12
C ASN A 30 -8.83 18.67 -24.87
N ASN A 31 -8.02 19.69 -25.15
CA ASN A 31 -7.39 20.67 -24.26
C ASN A 31 -6.22 20.23 -23.37
N GLN A 32 -5.05 20.30 -24.00
CA GLN A 32 -3.83 20.78 -23.37
C GLN A 32 -4.07 22.19 -22.82
N GLN A 33 -4.09 22.33 -21.50
CA GLN A 33 -3.51 23.49 -20.86
C GLN A 33 -2.43 23.02 -19.90
N THR A 34 -1.21 23.14 -20.40
CA THR A 34 0.05 23.06 -19.67
C THR A 34 0.07 24.08 -18.54
N ASN A 35 0.12 23.61 -17.29
CA ASN A 35 0.84 24.30 -16.23
C ASN A 35 1.85 23.30 -15.66
N THR A 36 3.01 23.28 -16.28
CA THR A 36 4.21 22.59 -15.80
C THR A 36 4.73 23.31 -14.56
N ASN A 37 4.45 22.77 -13.38
CA ASN A 37 5.32 22.95 -12.24
C ASN A 37 5.91 21.59 -11.90
N THR A 38 6.94 21.25 -12.66
CA THR A 38 7.91 20.21 -12.39
C THR A 38 8.77 20.64 -11.19
N PRO A 39 8.78 19.96 -10.04
CA PRO A 39 9.94 19.99 -9.17
C PRO A 39 10.90 18.93 -9.71
N LYS A 40 11.93 19.47 -10.34
CA LYS A 40 13.15 18.82 -10.80
C LYS A 40 13.62 17.75 -9.80
N SER A 41 13.75 16.52 -10.31
CA SER A 41 14.55 15.47 -9.69
C SER A 41 15.99 15.99 -9.52
N ASN A 42 16.38 16.26 -8.28
CA ASN A 42 17.76 16.56 -7.94
C ASN A 42 18.35 15.29 -7.31
N LYS A 43 19.06 14.52 -8.14
CA LYS A 43 20.06 13.55 -7.72
C LYS A 43 21.14 14.29 -6.94
N LEU A 44 21.20 14.11 -5.62
CA LEU A 44 22.39 14.45 -4.85
C LEU A 44 22.62 13.42 -3.75
N THR A 45 23.62 12.58 -4.00
CA THR A 45 24.22 11.69 -3.02
C THR A 45 25.22 12.46 -2.17
N SER A 46 25.04 12.31 -0.86
CA SER A 46 26.04 12.24 0.20
C SER A 46 26.48 13.51 0.94
N THR A 47 26.30 13.39 2.26
CA THR A 47 27.16 13.80 3.38
C THR A 47 26.76 15.07 4.15
N ASP A 48 26.37 14.79 5.40
CA ASP A 48 26.43 15.57 6.64
C ASP A 48 26.21 17.08 6.55
N GLN A 49 25.07 17.55 7.09
CA GLN A 49 25.05 18.42 8.27
C GLN A 49 23.71 18.29 9.01
N ILE A 50 23.82 18.05 10.31
CA ILE A 50 22.72 17.92 11.26
C ILE A 50 22.12 19.32 11.49
N THR A 51 20.89 19.50 11.04
CA THR A 51 19.93 20.42 11.67
C THR A 51 18.62 19.65 11.71
N SER A 52 18.51 18.77 12.70
CA SER A 52 17.42 17.80 12.82
C SER A 52 16.18 18.49 13.36
N ASN A 53 15.53 19.30 12.52
CA ASN A 53 14.10 19.51 12.64
C ASN A 53 13.45 18.19 12.19
N GLN A 54 13.50 17.16 13.06
CA GLN A 54 12.99 15.84 12.69
C GLN A 54 11.49 15.95 12.54
N ILE A 55 11.03 15.82 11.29
CA ILE A 55 9.61 15.71 10.97
C ILE A 55 9.17 14.34 11.51
N PHE A 56 8.64 14.34 12.74
CA PHE A 56 8.03 13.17 13.33
C PHE A 56 6.66 12.99 12.68
N GLN A 57 6.51 11.90 11.92
CA GLN A 57 5.21 11.52 11.38
C GLN A 57 4.47 10.63 12.38
N GLN A 58 3.20 10.91 12.60
CA GLN A 58 2.34 10.12 13.50
C GLN A 58 1.15 9.53 12.74
N LEU A 59 0.96 8.23 12.87
CA LEU A 59 -0.22 7.52 12.33
C LEU A 59 -1.35 7.55 13.36
N SER A 60 -2.54 7.97 12.93
CA SER A 60 -3.73 8.07 13.78
C SER A 60 -4.99 7.56 13.07
N VAL A 61 -5.95 7.05 13.85
CA VAL A 61 -7.32 6.73 13.39
C VAL A 61 -8.30 7.66 14.11
N LEU A 62 -9.01 8.48 13.36
CA LEU A 62 -9.98 9.45 13.87
C LEU A 62 -11.23 8.71 14.40
N PRO A 63 -11.46 8.70 15.72
CA PRO A 63 -12.52 7.88 16.33
C PRO A 63 -13.93 8.34 15.96
N ASN A 64 -14.11 9.64 15.70
CA ASN A 64 -15.37 10.22 15.26
C ASN A 64 -15.73 9.89 13.80
N ARG A 65 -14.77 9.42 12.99
CA ARG A 65 -14.99 9.02 11.60
C ARG A 65 -14.99 7.51 11.40
N CYS A 66 -14.19 6.77 12.17
CA CYS A 66 -14.05 5.33 12.04
C CYS A 66 -15.40 4.61 12.25
N ARG A 67 -15.83 3.83 11.25
CA ARG A 67 -17.09 3.05 11.29
C ARG A 67 -16.88 1.57 11.58
N GLY A 68 -15.66 1.14 11.88
CA GLY A 68 -15.39 -0.25 12.28
C GLY A 68 -15.42 -1.30 11.18
N CYS A 69 -15.30 -0.93 9.89
CA CYS A 69 -15.41 -1.89 8.79
C CYS A 69 -14.27 -2.93 8.70
N GLY A 70 -13.19 -2.76 9.48
CA GLY A 70 -12.06 -3.69 9.53
C GLY A 70 -11.20 -3.79 8.27
N LYS A 71 -11.43 -2.95 7.25
CA LYS A 71 -10.70 -3.02 5.97
C LYS A 71 -9.21 -2.70 6.14
N CYS A 72 -8.87 -1.73 6.99
CA CYS A 72 -7.48 -1.38 7.30
C CYS A 72 -6.73 -2.54 7.96
N VAL A 73 -7.34 -3.23 8.93
CA VAL A 73 -6.76 -4.40 9.60
C VAL A 73 -6.53 -5.55 8.63
N ARG A 74 -7.43 -5.74 7.65
CA ARG A 74 -7.26 -6.78 6.61
C ARG A 74 -6.13 -6.49 5.63
N ILE A 75 -5.95 -5.22 5.27
CA ILE A 75 -4.91 -4.79 4.33
C ILE A 75 -3.55 -4.70 5.01
N ASP A 76 -3.55 -4.20 6.25
CA ASP A 76 -2.35 -3.89 7.01
C ASP A 76 -2.52 -4.19 8.51
N PRO A 77 -2.45 -5.48 8.89
CA PRO A 77 -2.55 -5.88 10.29
C PRO A 77 -1.31 -5.49 11.12
N THR A 78 -0.25 -4.97 10.48
CA THR A 78 0.98 -4.56 11.18
C THR A 78 0.83 -3.20 11.85
N HIS A 79 0.00 -2.32 11.28
CA HIS A 79 -0.25 -0.99 11.83
C HIS A 79 -1.62 -0.86 12.50
N PHE A 80 -2.58 -1.76 12.21
CA PHE A 80 -3.94 -1.65 12.72
C PHE A 80 -4.46 -2.92 13.37
N GLU A 81 -5.29 -2.74 14.40
CA GLU A 81 -6.07 -3.79 15.04
C GLU A 81 -7.53 -3.32 15.25
N MET A 82 -8.47 -4.26 15.32
CA MET A 82 -9.83 -3.97 15.76
C MET A 82 -9.91 -4.02 17.29
N GLN A 83 -10.28 -2.90 17.92
CA GLN A 83 -10.68 -2.86 19.32
C GLN A 83 -12.19 -2.63 19.42
N GLY A 84 -12.91 -3.71 19.70
CA GLY A 84 -14.38 -3.70 19.71
C GLY A 84 -14.95 -3.33 18.33
N ARG A 85 -15.63 -2.18 18.26
CA ARG A 85 -16.31 -1.71 17.03
C ARG A 85 -15.49 -0.70 16.22
N VAL A 86 -14.25 -0.40 16.60
CA VAL A 86 -13.39 0.57 15.90
C VAL A 86 -12.01 -0.02 15.64
N ALA A 87 -11.35 0.50 14.62
CA ALA A 87 -9.93 0.23 14.38
C ALA A 87 -9.07 1.19 15.18
N VAL A 88 -7.91 0.72 15.66
CA VAL A 88 -6.89 1.51 16.35
C VAL A 88 -5.52 1.29 15.71
N VAL A 89 -4.58 2.19 15.98
CA VAL A 89 -3.18 2.04 15.58
C VAL A 89 -2.42 1.24 16.63
N VAL A 90 -1.68 0.22 16.19
CA VAL A 90 -0.84 -0.62 17.06
C VAL A 90 0.66 -0.46 16.79
N SER A 91 1.03 0.16 15.67
CA SER A 91 2.41 0.49 15.33
C SER A 91 2.49 1.79 14.54
N SER A 92 3.48 2.60 14.86
CA SER A 92 3.84 3.84 14.13
C SER A 92 5.19 3.72 13.41
N GLN A 93 5.69 2.51 13.23
CA GLN A 93 6.91 2.24 12.47
C GLN A 93 6.59 2.13 10.97
N ASN A 94 7.59 2.14 10.08
CA ASN A 94 7.42 1.82 8.65
C ASN A 94 6.25 2.55 7.92
N LEU A 95 6.06 3.84 8.22
CA LEU A 95 4.92 4.64 7.73
C LEU A 95 4.93 4.88 6.19
N ASN A 96 6.00 4.46 5.52
CA ASN A 96 6.14 4.52 4.07
C ASN A 96 5.72 3.22 3.36
N SER A 97 5.25 2.20 4.10
CA SER A 97 4.88 0.90 3.54
C SER A 97 3.75 0.98 2.50
N SER A 98 3.80 0.10 1.50
CA SER A 98 2.76 0.01 0.47
C SER A 98 1.40 -0.40 1.05
N ASN A 99 1.40 -1.28 2.04
CA ASN A 99 0.19 -1.77 2.69
C ASN A 99 -0.49 -0.64 3.48
N LEU A 100 0.27 0.18 4.20
CA LEU A 100 -0.28 1.33 4.91
C LEU A 100 -0.91 2.34 3.94
N LYS A 101 -0.20 2.68 2.84
CA LYS A 101 -0.74 3.55 1.79
C LYS A 101 -2.04 2.99 1.21
N LEU A 102 -2.09 1.69 0.95
CA LEU A 102 -3.28 1.03 0.44
C LEU A 102 -4.42 1.05 1.46
N ALA A 103 -4.14 0.82 2.75
CA ALA A 103 -5.11 0.86 3.83
C ALA A 103 -5.72 2.27 3.99
N ILE A 104 -4.89 3.32 3.95
CA ILE A 104 -5.32 4.73 3.97
C ILE A 104 -6.27 5.01 2.80
N ASN A 105 -5.84 4.69 1.58
CA ASN A 105 -6.62 4.95 0.36
C ASN A 105 -7.94 4.17 0.30
N ASN A 106 -8.01 3.02 0.97
CA ASN A 106 -9.18 2.15 0.97
C ASN A 106 -10.16 2.43 2.11
N CYS A 107 -9.85 3.35 3.02
CA CYS A 107 -10.76 3.73 4.10
C CYS A 107 -11.94 4.54 3.52
N PRO A 108 -13.18 4.01 3.50
CA PRO A 108 -14.31 4.65 2.82
C PRO A 108 -14.71 5.99 3.45
N VAL A 109 -14.32 6.21 4.70
CA VAL A 109 -14.65 7.41 5.50
C VAL A 109 -13.42 8.25 5.82
N GLN A 110 -12.27 7.96 5.20
CA GLN A 110 -11.02 8.71 5.34
C GLN A 110 -10.68 9.00 6.81
N ALA A 111 -10.77 7.95 7.64
CA ALA A 111 -10.52 8.04 9.08
C ALA A 111 -9.06 7.83 9.47
N ILE A 112 -8.17 7.49 8.54
CA ILE A 112 -6.76 7.20 8.80
C ILE A 112 -5.94 8.40 8.32
N VAL A 113 -5.11 8.96 9.20
CA VAL A 113 -4.31 10.16 8.93
C VAL A 113 -2.85 9.96 9.32
N LEU A 114 -1.96 10.61 8.57
CA LEU A 114 -0.56 10.80 8.91
C LEU A 114 -0.37 12.29 9.25
N GLU A 115 0.01 12.57 10.49
CA GLU A 115 0.29 13.91 11.03
C GLU A 115 1.78 14.22 11.00
#